data_AF-A0A348YJX2-F1
#
_entry.id   AF-A0A348YJX2-F1
#
_cell.length_a   1.000
_cell.length_b   1.000
_cell.length_c   1.000
_cell.angle_alpha   90.00
_cell.angle_beta   90.00
_cell.angle_gamma   90.00
#
_symmetry.space_group_name_H-M   'P 1'
#
loop_
_entity.id
_entity.type
_entity.pdbx_description
1 polymer ?
#
loop_
_entity_poly.entity_id
_entity_poly.type
_entity_poly.pdbx_seq_one_letter_code
_entity_poly.pdbx_strand_id
1 'polypeptide(L)'
;MNKYPVLICLAACLIAGCTLEDEYQEKIIVPNKSTPVETVDPAVREFSDLAHRCITGDTKALGPLKKKYWDSIRDPKSPQHLLFQTEKLNSEYERCVLKAMADNDMEFVEHANVDSPIASALLARGYYAREDYVSGAYWMKRLIALQGRMQGYELAGNIFLHNESTYEIGIKLLGEAALLGSRTATSELLMIAGGNEEDEEETETHEPKKVPQ
;
A
#
# COMPACT_ATOMS: atom_id res chain seq x y z
N MET A 1 13.93 33.22 60.74
CA MET A 1 15.34 33.55 60.38
C MET A 1 15.86 32.47 59.44
N ASN A 2 16.83 32.82 58.57
CA ASN A 2 17.34 32.17 57.35
C ASN A 2 16.47 32.50 56.11
N LYS A 3 16.73 33.51 55.25
CA LYS A 3 17.95 34.08 54.63
C LYS A 3 18.69 33.11 53.69
N TYR A 4 18.22 33.06 52.42
CA TYR A 4 18.82 32.92 51.07
C TYR A 4 20.19 32.24 50.86
N PRO A 5 20.58 31.76 49.64
CA PRO A 5 20.01 32.05 48.30
C PRO A 5 19.83 30.81 47.37
N VAL A 6 18.87 30.73 46.44
CA VAL A 6 18.90 31.30 45.06
C VAL A 6 20.31 31.39 44.46
N LEU A 7 20.96 30.29 44.10
CA LEU A 7 21.96 30.24 43.00
C LEU A 7 22.46 28.81 42.70
N ILE A 8 21.63 27.93 42.11
CA ILE A 8 22.17 26.76 41.38
C ILE A 8 21.45 26.67 40.04
N CYS A 9 22.08 27.30 39.05
CA CYS A 9 22.29 26.80 37.69
C CYS A 9 21.05 26.21 37.01
N LEU A 10 20.23 26.94 36.24
CA LEU A 10 20.58 27.63 34.99
C LEU A 10 21.60 26.89 34.07
N ALA A 11 21.85 25.60 34.31
CA ALA A 11 22.72 24.74 33.51
C ALA A 11 21.97 23.55 32.86
N ALA A 12 20.66 23.67 32.67
CA ALA A 12 19.85 22.68 31.93
C ALA A 12 19.36 23.19 30.55
N CYS A 13 19.73 24.42 30.16
CA CYS A 13 19.39 24.98 28.84
C CYS A 13 20.54 24.86 27.81
N LEU A 14 21.60 24.11 28.13
CA LEU A 14 22.72 23.80 27.23
C LEU A 14 22.63 22.38 26.63
N ILE A 15 21.43 21.80 26.55
CA ILE A 15 21.15 20.74 25.57
C ILE A 15 20.66 21.45 24.31
N ALA A 16 21.56 22.26 23.74
CA ALA A 16 21.49 22.66 22.35
C ALA A 16 21.42 21.37 21.54
N GLY A 17 20.48 21.33 20.60
CA GLY A 17 20.26 20.19 19.74
C GLY A 17 21.57 19.72 19.12
N CYS A 18 21.95 18.48 19.43
CA CYS A 18 22.71 17.69 18.49
C CYS A 18 21.82 17.51 17.27
N THR A 19 21.88 18.47 16.34
CA THR A 19 21.60 18.15 14.95
C THR A 19 22.70 17.18 14.57
N LEU A 20 22.37 15.90 14.52
CA LEU A 20 23.16 14.96 13.73
C LEU A 20 23.07 15.50 12.30
N GLU A 21 24.11 16.19 11.88
CA GLU A 21 24.38 16.45 10.48
C GLU A 21 24.64 15.07 9.86
N ASP A 22 23.59 14.48 9.27
CA ASP A 22 23.75 13.37 8.35
C ASP A 22 24.49 13.91 7.12
N GLU A 23 25.82 13.84 7.18
CA GLU A 23 26.74 13.95 6.04
C GLU A 23 26.56 12.74 5.11
N TYR A 24 25.39 12.56 4.50
CA TYR A 24 25.20 11.69 3.34
C TYR A 24 24.17 12.29 2.39
N GLN A 25 24.39 13.54 1.97
CA GLN A 25 23.80 14.07 0.73
C GLN A 25 24.86 13.93 -0.37
N GLU A 26 25.07 12.70 -0.84
CA GLU A 26 25.57 12.53 -2.20
C GLU A 26 24.52 13.18 -3.12
N LYS A 27 24.84 14.39 -3.57
CA LYS A 27 24.00 15.18 -4.45
C LYS A 27 23.96 14.47 -5.79
N ILE A 28 23.04 13.51 -5.94
CA ILE A 28 22.70 12.93 -7.23
C ILE A 28 22.09 14.07 -8.04
N ILE A 29 22.91 14.72 -8.85
CA ILE A 29 22.45 15.66 -9.88
C ILE A 29 21.80 14.80 -10.95
N VAL A 30 20.52 14.46 -10.73
CA VAL A 30 19.67 13.95 -11.80
C VAL A 30 19.53 15.10 -12.79
N PRO A 31 19.93 14.95 -14.07
CA PRO A 31 19.67 15.97 -15.07
C PRO A 31 18.18 16.23 -15.09
N ASN A 32 17.78 17.46 -14.78
CA ASN A 32 16.40 17.91 -14.87
C ASN A 32 16.01 17.91 -16.36
N LYS A 33 15.69 16.73 -16.89
CA LYS A 33 14.84 16.64 -18.08
C LYS A 33 13.54 17.27 -17.63
N SER A 34 13.34 18.53 -18.04
CA SER A 34 12.04 19.18 -18.04
C SER A 34 11.02 18.14 -18.49
N THR A 35 10.24 17.65 -17.54
CA THR A 35 9.13 16.75 -17.82
C THR A 35 8.27 17.47 -18.85
N PRO A 36 7.93 16.84 -19.98
CA PRO A 36 6.92 17.38 -20.87
C PRO A 36 5.71 17.73 -20.00
N VAL A 37 5.08 18.88 -20.23
CA VAL A 37 3.82 19.25 -19.56
C VAL A 37 2.85 18.10 -19.83
N GLU A 38 2.73 17.23 -18.85
CA GLU A 38 1.98 15.99 -18.97
C GLU A 38 0.52 16.43 -19.15
N THR A 39 -0.05 16.14 -20.31
CA THR A 39 -1.46 16.42 -20.55
C THR A 39 -2.25 15.58 -19.56
N VAL A 40 -2.65 16.18 -18.45
CA VAL A 40 -3.37 15.49 -17.37
C VAL A 40 -4.58 14.80 -17.99
N ASP A 41 -4.65 13.48 -17.81
CA ASP A 41 -5.72 12.62 -18.31
C ASP A 41 -7.10 13.26 -18.01
N PRO A 42 -7.99 13.42 -19.01
CA PRO A 42 -9.33 13.97 -18.80
C PRO A 42 -10.11 13.28 -17.66
N ALA A 43 -9.94 11.97 -17.49
CA ALA A 43 -10.58 11.22 -16.40
C ALA A 43 -10.05 11.62 -15.02
N VAL A 44 -8.74 11.91 -14.91
CA VAL A 44 -8.13 12.42 -13.68
C VAL A 44 -8.64 13.82 -13.36
N ARG A 45 -8.75 14.71 -14.35
CA ARG A 45 -9.32 16.05 -14.13
C ARG A 45 -10.75 15.99 -13.65
N GLU A 46 -11.58 15.19 -14.32
CA GLU A 46 -12.99 15.01 -13.95
C GLU A 46 -13.11 14.44 -12.53
N PHE A 47 -12.27 13.48 -12.17
CA PHE A 47 -12.22 12.93 -10.82
C PHE A 47 -11.88 13.99 -9.77
N SER A 48 -10.80 14.75 -9.99
CA SER A 48 -10.39 15.82 -9.08
C SER A 48 -11.43 16.94 -8.97
N ASP A 49 -12.11 17.29 -10.07
CA ASP A 49 -13.19 18.27 -10.06
C ASP A 49 -14.40 17.79 -9.22
N LEU A 50 -14.77 16.51 -9.36
CA LEU A 50 -15.82 15.90 -8.53
C LEU A 50 -15.43 15.86 -7.05
N ALA A 51 -14.18 15.49 -6.74
CA ALA A 51 -13.68 15.48 -5.38
C ALA A 51 -13.68 16.88 -4.77
N HIS A 52 -13.22 17.90 -5.51
CA HIS A 52 -13.21 19.28 -5.04
C HIS A 52 -14.63 19.82 -4.79
N ARG A 53 -15.57 19.53 -5.68
CA ARG A 53 -16.99 19.89 -5.49
C ARG A 53 -17.59 19.23 -4.26
N CYS A 54 -17.32 17.94 -4.05
CA CYS A 54 -17.76 17.24 -2.84
C CYS A 54 -17.20 17.90 -1.57
N ILE A 55 -15.88 18.15 -1.53
CA ILE A 55 -15.19 18.75 -0.37
C ILE A 55 -15.77 20.14 -0.03
N THR A 56 -16.23 20.90 -1.04
CA THR A 56 -16.83 22.22 -0.86
C THR A 56 -18.34 22.19 -0.56
N GLY A 57 -18.95 21.00 -0.49
CA GLY A 57 -20.34 20.80 -0.03
C GLY A 57 -21.36 20.46 -1.11
N ASP A 58 -20.94 20.16 -2.35
CA ASP A 58 -21.86 19.69 -3.39
C ASP A 58 -22.10 18.18 -3.29
N THR A 59 -23.17 17.81 -2.58
CA THR A 59 -23.58 16.41 -2.38
C THR A 59 -23.91 15.68 -3.69
N LYS A 60 -24.22 16.39 -4.77
CA LYS A 60 -24.48 15.75 -6.08
C LYS A 60 -23.21 15.18 -6.72
N ALA A 61 -22.02 15.65 -6.31
CA ALA A 61 -20.75 15.13 -6.80
C ALA A 61 -20.39 13.77 -6.17
N LEU A 62 -20.99 13.45 -5.02
CA LEU A 62 -20.66 12.29 -4.18
C LEU A 62 -20.86 10.95 -4.88
N GLY A 63 -22.05 10.73 -5.45
CA GLY A 63 -22.40 9.50 -6.18
C GLY A 63 -21.50 9.26 -7.40
N PRO A 64 -21.33 10.24 -8.31
CA PRO A 64 -20.41 10.12 -9.45
C PRO A 64 -18.96 9.87 -9.04
N LEU A 65 -18.46 10.54 -7.99
CA LEU A 65 -17.11 10.34 -7.48
C LEU A 65 -16.92 8.91 -6.96
N LYS A 66 -17.85 8.43 -6.11
CA LYS A 66 -17.88 7.05 -5.61
C LYS A 66 -17.83 6.06 -6.76
N LYS A 67 -18.70 6.25 -7.74
CA LYS A 67 -18.81 5.36 -8.89
C LYS A 67 -17.48 5.27 -9.63
N LYS A 68 -16.86 6.40 -9.98
CA LYS A 68 -15.56 6.40 -10.65
C LYS A 68 -14.47 5.70 -9.83
N TYR A 69 -14.40 6.01 -8.54
CA TYR A 69 -13.42 5.41 -7.63
C TYR A 69 -13.58 3.88 -7.56
N TRP A 70 -14.80 3.36 -7.48
CA TRP A 70 -15.03 1.92 -7.36
C TRP A 70 -14.99 1.17 -8.69
N ASP A 71 -15.47 1.78 -9.77
CA ASP A 71 -15.41 1.20 -11.11
C ASP A 71 -13.96 1.03 -11.56
N SER A 72 -13.04 1.93 -11.18
CA SER A 72 -11.60 1.78 -11.44
C SER A 72 -10.98 0.58 -10.72
N ILE A 73 -11.57 0.11 -9.62
CA ILE A 73 -11.04 -1.04 -8.86
C ILE A 73 -11.56 -2.36 -9.45
N ARG A 74 -12.83 -2.39 -9.90
CA ARG A 74 -13.56 -3.61 -10.24
C ARG A 74 -13.20 -4.24 -11.56
N ASP A 75 -12.77 -3.45 -12.54
CA ASP A 75 -12.44 -3.95 -13.87
C ASP A 75 -10.93 -3.83 -14.17
N PRO A 76 -10.16 -4.92 -14.00
CA PRO A 76 -8.73 -4.95 -14.31
C PRO A 76 -8.39 -4.64 -15.78
N LYS A 77 -9.37 -4.77 -16.69
CA LYS A 77 -9.18 -4.52 -18.13
C LYS A 77 -9.50 -3.08 -18.51
N SER A 78 -10.08 -2.31 -17.60
CA SER A 78 -10.39 -0.90 -17.85
C SER A 78 -9.10 -0.09 -17.98
N PRO A 79 -9.02 0.87 -18.93
CA PRO A 79 -7.89 1.79 -18.98
C PRO A 79 -7.80 2.67 -17.72
N GLN A 80 -8.88 2.78 -16.97
CA GLN A 80 -8.93 3.50 -15.70
C GLN A 80 -8.60 2.60 -14.51
N HIS A 81 -8.21 1.34 -14.73
CA HIS A 81 -7.95 0.42 -13.62
C HIS A 81 -6.93 1.04 -12.66
N LEU A 82 -7.26 1.11 -11.37
CA LEU A 82 -6.46 1.73 -10.30
C LEU A 82 -6.06 3.21 -10.53
N LEU A 83 -6.62 3.90 -11.52
CA LEU A 83 -6.18 5.25 -11.88
C LEU A 83 -6.37 6.25 -10.72
N PHE A 84 -7.44 6.08 -9.94
CA PHE A 84 -7.83 7.01 -8.87
C PHE A 84 -7.33 6.62 -7.49
N GLN A 85 -6.60 5.51 -7.37
CA GLN A 85 -6.11 4.96 -6.10
C GLN A 85 -4.65 5.36 -5.81
N THR A 86 -4.07 6.28 -6.60
CA THR A 86 -2.77 6.87 -6.28
C THR A 86 -2.86 7.72 -5.02
N GLU A 87 -1.74 7.91 -4.30
CA GLU A 87 -1.73 8.67 -3.03
C GLU A 87 -2.46 10.01 -3.12
N LYS A 88 -2.18 10.79 -4.19
CA LYS A 88 -2.78 12.11 -4.39
C LYS A 88 -4.30 12.03 -4.59
N LEU A 89 -4.75 11.20 -5.52
CA LEU A 89 -6.18 11.12 -5.88
C LEU A 89 -6.99 10.42 -4.77
N ASN A 90 -6.39 9.44 -4.10
CA ASN A 90 -7.00 8.82 -2.94
C ASN A 90 -7.17 9.81 -1.79
N SER A 91 -6.19 10.70 -1.54
CA SER A 91 -6.33 11.76 -0.53
C SER A 91 -7.48 12.72 -0.84
N GLU A 92 -7.70 13.06 -2.12
CA GLU A 92 -8.85 13.86 -2.55
C GLU A 92 -10.18 13.13 -2.27
N TYR A 93 -10.25 11.83 -2.56
CA TYR A 93 -11.40 10.99 -2.23
C TYR A 93 -11.67 10.94 -0.73
N GLU A 94 -10.65 10.71 0.09
CA GLU A 94 -10.77 10.65 1.56
C GLU A 94 -11.24 11.96 2.16
N ARG A 95 -10.77 13.10 1.65
CA ARG A 95 -11.26 14.40 2.10
C ARG A 95 -12.75 14.58 1.80
N CYS A 96 -13.24 14.06 0.68
CA CYS A 96 -14.67 14.02 0.39
C CYS A 96 -15.41 13.09 1.37
N VAL A 97 -14.84 11.94 1.74
CA VAL A 97 -15.41 11.04 2.78
C VAL A 97 -15.51 11.72 4.14
N LEU A 98 -14.47 12.42 4.57
CA LEU A 98 -14.49 13.20 5.81
C LEU A 98 -15.53 14.32 5.78
N LYS A 99 -15.73 14.94 4.61
CA LYS A 99 -16.79 15.94 4.43
C LYS A 99 -18.18 15.32 4.52
N ALA A 100 -18.42 14.19 3.84
CA ALA A 100 -19.68 13.44 3.94
C ALA A 100 -19.99 13.02 5.38
N MET A 101 -18.97 12.60 6.13
CA MET A 101 -19.10 12.30 7.57
C MET A 101 -19.51 13.54 8.37
N ALA A 102 -18.89 14.69 8.12
CA ALA A 102 -19.24 15.95 8.79
C ALA A 102 -20.68 16.41 8.46
N ASP A 103 -21.19 16.06 7.28
CA ASP A 103 -22.56 16.33 6.83
C ASP A 103 -23.56 15.24 7.24
N ASN A 104 -23.13 14.24 8.01
CA ASN A 104 -23.93 13.11 8.50
C ASN A 104 -24.52 12.23 7.37
N ASP A 105 -23.85 12.15 6.22
CA ASP A 105 -24.16 11.21 5.13
C ASP A 105 -23.48 9.85 5.39
N MET A 106 -24.05 9.10 6.34
CA MET A 106 -23.48 7.83 6.79
C MET A 106 -23.58 6.72 5.74
N GLU A 107 -24.59 6.78 4.86
CA GLU A 107 -24.73 5.82 3.75
C GLU A 107 -23.50 5.86 2.84
N PHE A 108 -22.96 7.05 2.57
CA PHE A 108 -21.72 7.16 1.81
C PHE A 108 -20.51 6.65 2.59
N VAL A 109 -20.36 7.08 3.85
CA VAL A 109 -19.20 6.77 4.69
C VAL A 109 -19.00 5.26 4.85
N GLU A 110 -20.09 4.53 5.15
CA GLU A 110 -20.05 3.07 5.35
C GLU A 110 -19.57 2.32 4.11
N HIS A 111 -19.79 2.89 2.91
CA HIS A 111 -19.42 2.27 1.64
C HIS A 111 -18.14 2.86 1.02
N ALA A 112 -17.43 3.74 1.73
CA ALA A 112 -16.21 4.36 1.23
C ALA A 112 -14.97 3.47 1.38
N ASN A 113 -14.99 2.50 2.32
CA ASN A 113 -13.91 1.53 2.60
C ASN A 113 -12.48 2.12 2.73
N VAL A 114 -12.35 3.40 3.06
CA VAL A 114 -11.05 4.08 3.15
C VAL A 114 -10.13 3.46 4.19
N ASP A 115 -10.69 2.86 5.26
CA ASP A 115 -9.92 2.29 6.36
C ASP A 115 -9.95 0.76 6.41
N SER A 116 -10.14 0.11 5.26
CA SER A 116 -10.15 -1.36 5.17
C SER A 116 -8.75 -1.93 4.94
N PRO A 117 -8.23 -2.78 5.86
CA PRO A 117 -6.97 -3.50 5.66
C PRO A 117 -7.00 -4.39 4.43
N ILE A 118 -8.11 -5.10 4.20
CA ILE A 118 -8.29 -5.99 3.04
C ILE A 118 -8.25 -5.19 1.75
N ALA A 119 -8.95 -4.04 1.70
CA ALA A 119 -8.91 -3.17 0.53
C ALA A 119 -7.48 -2.65 0.27
N SER A 120 -6.76 -2.25 1.33
CA SER A 120 -5.38 -1.79 1.22
C SER A 120 -4.46 -2.89 0.67
N ALA A 121 -4.59 -4.12 1.14
CA ALA A 121 -3.81 -5.26 0.64
C ALA A 121 -4.14 -5.59 -0.83
N LEU A 122 -5.42 -5.56 -1.22
CA LEU A 122 -5.85 -5.81 -2.60
C LEU A 122 -5.35 -4.72 -3.56
N LEU A 123 -5.40 -3.45 -3.14
CA LEU A 123 -4.89 -2.32 -3.92
C LEU A 123 -3.37 -2.39 -4.05
N ALA A 124 -2.66 -2.67 -2.96
CA ALA A 124 -1.22 -2.93 -3.01
C ALA A 124 -0.89 -4.02 -4.03
N ARG A 125 -1.53 -5.20 -3.93
CA ARG A 125 -1.33 -6.31 -4.88
C ARG A 125 -1.56 -5.87 -6.32
N GLY A 126 -2.64 -5.14 -6.57
CA GLY A 126 -2.99 -4.66 -7.91
C GLY A 126 -1.92 -3.74 -8.52
N TYR A 127 -1.28 -2.88 -7.72
CA TYR A 127 -0.18 -2.05 -8.17
C TYR A 127 1.13 -2.82 -8.35
N TYR A 128 1.47 -3.72 -7.42
CA TYR A 128 2.67 -4.58 -7.56
C TYR A 128 2.58 -5.48 -8.79
N ALA A 129 1.40 -6.03 -9.10
CA ALA A 129 1.13 -6.82 -10.31
C ALA A 129 1.37 -6.04 -11.61
N ARG A 130 1.37 -4.71 -11.55
CA ARG A 130 1.57 -3.78 -12.68
C ARG A 130 2.92 -3.08 -12.63
N GLU A 131 3.80 -3.52 -11.74
CA GLU A 131 5.13 -2.93 -11.51
C GLU A 131 5.11 -1.45 -11.06
N ASP A 132 3.96 -0.94 -10.63
CA ASP A 132 3.86 0.38 -9.98
C ASP A 132 4.15 0.25 -8.48
N TYR A 133 5.43 0.08 -8.17
CA TYR A 133 5.87 -0.14 -6.79
C TYR A 133 5.67 1.07 -5.90
N VAL A 134 5.61 2.29 -6.45
CA VAL A 134 5.40 3.52 -5.67
C VAL A 134 3.98 3.54 -5.11
N SER A 135 2.98 3.35 -5.98
CA SER A 135 1.59 3.27 -5.55
C SER A 135 1.34 2.01 -4.69
N GLY A 136 1.99 0.89 -5.02
CA GLY A 136 1.94 -0.32 -4.21
C GLY A 136 2.46 -0.11 -2.78
N ALA A 137 3.60 0.56 -2.63
CA ALA A 137 4.20 0.86 -1.33
C ALA A 137 3.35 1.81 -0.49
N TYR A 138 2.66 2.77 -1.12
CA TYR A 138 1.68 3.62 -0.45
C TYR A 138 0.60 2.79 0.26
N TRP A 139 -0.02 1.86 -0.48
CA TRP A 139 -1.07 0.99 0.09
C TRP A 139 -0.54 -0.01 1.12
N MET A 140 0.67 -0.54 0.93
CA MET A 140 1.33 -1.37 1.93
C MET A 140 1.61 -0.62 3.23
N LYS A 141 2.10 0.63 3.14
CA LYS A 141 2.32 1.48 4.31
C LYS A 141 1.02 1.74 5.06
N ARG A 142 -0.08 1.99 4.33
CA ARG A 142 -1.41 2.14 4.92
C ARG A 142 -1.85 0.87 5.65
N LEU A 143 -1.72 -0.29 5.01
CA LEU A 143 -2.05 -1.59 5.61
C LEU A 143 -1.28 -1.81 6.92
N ILE A 144 0.03 -1.55 6.91
CA ILE A 144 0.89 -1.67 8.10
C ILE A 144 0.46 -0.68 9.20
N ALA A 145 0.05 0.53 8.83
CA ALA A 145 -0.48 1.49 9.79
C ALA A 145 -1.80 1.02 10.43
N LEU A 146 -2.65 0.31 9.68
CA LEU A 146 -3.94 -0.19 10.17
C LEU A 146 -3.85 -1.47 11.00
N GLN A 147 -2.87 -2.34 10.71
CA GLN A 147 -2.79 -3.69 11.32
C GLN A 147 -1.53 -3.93 12.15
N GLY A 148 -0.52 -3.07 12.04
CA GLY A 148 0.83 -3.36 12.49
C GLY A 148 1.60 -4.21 11.46
N ARG A 149 2.93 -4.29 11.64
CA ARG A 149 3.83 -4.94 10.68
C ARG A 149 3.53 -6.43 10.50
N MET A 150 3.44 -7.18 11.61
CA MET A 150 3.27 -8.63 11.56
C MET A 150 1.97 -9.03 10.85
N GLN A 151 0.82 -8.54 11.35
CA GLN A 151 -0.49 -8.83 10.74
C GLN A 151 -0.64 -8.21 9.35
N GLY A 152 -0.07 -7.03 9.11
CA GLY A 152 -0.10 -6.38 7.81
C GLY A 152 0.65 -7.18 6.73
N TYR A 153 1.86 -7.66 7.04
CA TYR A 153 2.60 -8.53 6.12
C TYR A 153 1.93 -9.89 5.94
N GLU A 154 1.38 -10.49 7.00
CA GLU A 154 0.64 -11.75 6.91
C GLU A 154 -0.57 -11.62 5.97
N LEU A 155 -1.40 -10.60 6.18
CA LEU A 155 -2.59 -10.36 5.36
C LEU A 155 -2.21 -10.11 3.89
N ALA A 156 -1.22 -9.25 3.65
CA ALA A 156 -0.75 -8.97 2.30
C ALA A 156 -0.15 -10.24 1.65
N GLY A 157 0.68 -10.99 2.37
CA GLY A 157 1.29 -12.22 1.90
C GLY A 157 0.24 -13.21 1.38
N ASN A 158 -0.76 -13.52 2.21
CA ASN A 158 -1.87 -14.40 1.83
C ASN A 158 -2.63 -13.89 0.59
N ILE A 159 -2.88 -12.58 0.48
CA ILE A 159 -3.57 -12.00 -0.66
C ILE A 159 -2.72 -12.05 -1.95
N PHE A 160 -1.41 -11.82 -1.83
CA PHE A 160 -0.46 -11.75 -2.94
C PHE A 160 -0.19 -13.14 -3.55
N LEU A 161 -0.23 -14.20 -2.75
CA LEU A 161 -0.10 -15.59 -3.24
C LEU A 161 -1.18 -15.98 -4.25
N HIS A 162 -2.37 -15.38 -4.17
CA HIS A 162 -3.48 -15.67 -5.09
C HIS A 162 -3.37 -14.94 -6.44
N ASN A 163 -2.19 -14.43 -6.81
CA ASN A 163 -1.92 -13.85 -8.11
C ASN A 163 -0.49 -14.18 -8.54
N GLU A 164 -0.37 -14.81 -9.70
CA GLU A 164 0.89 -15.27 -10.29
C GLU A 164 1.95 -14.17 -10.37
N SER A 165 1.57 -12.97 -10.81
CA SER A 165 2.49 -11.83 -10.93
C SER A 165 3.02 -11.29 -9.60
N THR A 166 2.37 -11.63 -8.49
CA THR A 166 2.76 -11.19 -7.14
C THR A 166 3.10 -12.33 -6.20
N TYR A 167 3.13 -13.57 -6.70
CA TYR A 167 3.29 -14.77 -5.89
C TYR A 167 4.57 -14.73 -5.05
N GLU A 168 5.71 -14.47 -5.69
CA GLU A 168 7.02 -14.34 -5.02
C GLU A 168 7.07 -13.21 -4.00
N ILE A 169 6.36 -12.12 -4.25
CA ILE A 169 6.25 -11.03 -3.28
C ILE A 169 5.42 -11.50 -2.08
N GLY A 170 4.36 -12.27 -2.31
CA GLY A 170 3.54 -12.89 -1.28
C GLY A 170 4.36 -13.79 -0.34
N ILE A 171 5.20 -14.66 -0.89
CA ILE A 171 6.12 -15.51 -0.11
C ILE A 171 7.03 -14.65 0.77
N LYS A 172 7.65 -13.60 0.22
CA LYS A 172 8.54 -12.70 0.97
C LYS A 172 7.81 -12.00 2.11
N LEU A 173 6.58 -11.54 1.88
CA LEU A 173 5.75 -10.90 2.90
C LEU A 173 5.39 -11.88 4.02
N LEU A 174 5.04 -13.12 3.69
CA LEU A 174 4.85 -14.16 4.71
C LEU A 174 6.14 -14.44 5.48
N GLY A 175 7.30 -14.43 4.81
CA GLY A 175 8.61 -14.55 5.45
C GLY A 175 8.85 -13.45 6.50
N GLU A 176 8.59 -12.19 6.14
CA GLU A 176 8.67 -11.06 7.07
C GLU A 176 7.69 -11.20 8.24
N ALA A 177 6.46 -11.65 7.99
CA ALA A 177 5.48 -11.91 9.04
C ALA A 177 5.95 -13.03 10.00
N ALA A 178 6.50 -14.11 9.47
CA ALA A 178 7.03 -15.22 10.25
C ALA A 178 8.22 -14.80 11.12
N LEU A 179 9.14 -14.00 10.58
CA LEU A 179 10.26 -13.41 11.33
C LEU A 179 9.80 -12.51 12.48
N LEU A 180 8.65 -11.85 12.32
CA LEU A 180 8.01 -11.05 13.36
C LEU A 180 7.20 -11.89 14.38
N GLY A 181 7.13 -13.20 14.21
CA GLY A 181 6.48 -14.13 15.15
C GLY A 181 5.12 -14.65 14.70
N SER A 182 4.70 -14.44 13.45
CA SER A 182 3.46 -15.03 12.94
C SER A 182 3.58 -16.53 12.77
N ARG A 183 2.85 -17.28 13.59
CA ARG A 183 2.71 -18.73 13.47
C ARG A 183 1.90 -19.13 12.23
N THR A 184 0.90 -18.34 11.88
CA THR A 184 0.08 -18.55 10.68
C THR A 184 0.96 -18.48 9.43
N ALA A 185 1.75 -17.41 9.29
CA ALA A 185 2.64 -17.25 8.15
C ALA A 185 3.72 -18.34 8.10
N THR A 186 4.25 -18.76 9.26
CA THR A 186 5.18 -19.89 9.34
C THR A 186 4.53 -21.17 8.81
N SER A 187 3.31 -21.48 9.25
CA SER A 187 2.58 -22.67 8.79
C SER A 187 2.29 -22.62 7.29
N GLU A 188 1.90 -21.45 6.78
CA GLU A 188 1.60 -21.25 5.35
C GLU A 188 2.86 -21.50 4.49
N LEU A 189 4.01 -20.94 4.89
CA LEU A 189 5.29 -21.16 4.20
C LEU A 189 5.71 -22.63 4.21
N LEU A 190 5.47 -23.36 5.30
CA LEU A 190 5.76 -24.80 5.36
C LEU A 190 4.87 -25.60 4.41
N MET A 191 3.59 -25.25 4.28
CA MET A 191 2.68 -25.89 3.32
C MET A 191 3.12 -25.62 1.87
N ILE A 192 3.52 -24.38 1.57
CA ILE A 192 4.04 -24.02 0.23
C ILE A 192 5.32 -24.80 -0.08
N ALA A 193 6.25 -24.91 0.88
CA ALA A 193 7.49 -25.67 0.69
C ALA A 193 7.23 -27.16 0.49
N GLY A 194 6.34 -27.76 1.27
CA GLY A 194 6.00 -29.18 1.18
C GLY A 194 5.21 -29.57 -0.08
N GLY A 195 4.40 -28.66 -0.62
CA GLY A 195 3.66 -28.91 -1.87
C GLY A 195 4.53 -28.94 -3.13
N ASN A 196 5.71 -28.32 -3.10
CA ASN A 196 6.65 -28.32 -4.23
C ASN A 196 7.50 -29.60 -4.33
N GLU A 197 7.57 -30.41 -3.27
CA GLU A 197 8.36 -31.66 -3.27
C GLU A 197 7.64 -32.81 -4.01
N GLU A 198 6.32 -32.78 -4.13
CA GLU A 198 5.53 -33.83 -4.80
C GLU A 198 5.56 -33.74 -6.35
N ASP A 199 5.89 -32.56 -6.91
CA ASP A 199 5.92 -32.33 -8.36
C ASP A 199 7.29 -32.62 -9.02
N GLU A 200 8.37 -32.76 -8.23
CA GLU A 200 9.72 -33.04 -8.75
C GLU A 200 10.02 -34.55 -8.96
N GLU A 201 9.16 -35.46 -8.49
CA GLU A 201 9.42 -36.92 -8.56
C GLU A 201 8.91 -37.60 -9.86
N GLU A 202 8.20 -36.91 -10.77
CA GLU A 202 7.64 -37.51 -12.00
C GLU A 202 8.50 -37.38 -13.29
N THR A 203 9.79 -37.00 -13.20
CA THR A 203 10.67 -36.93 -14.38
C THR A 203 11.94 -37.80 -14.29
N GLU A 204 11.83 -39.05 -13.83
CA GLU A 204 12.86 -40.07 -14.08
C GLU A 204 12.39 -41.16 -15.09
N THR A 205 12.73 -40.90 -16.35
CA THR A 205 13.16 -41.86 -17.38
C THR A 205 12.42 -43.21 -17.51
N HIS A 206 11.51 -43.31 -18.48
CA HIS A 206 11.24 -44.58 -19.17
C HIS A 206 12.05 -44.66 -20.48
N GLU A 207 13.24 -45.28 -20.39
CA GLU A 207 13.92 -45.82 -21.57
C GLU A 207 13.09 -46.96 -22.19
N PRO A 208 12.89 -46.98 -23.52
CA PRO A 208 12.28 -48.13 -24.18
C PRO A 208 13.28 -49.30 -24.22
N LYS A 209 12.93 -50.41 -23.58
CA LYS A 209 13.63 -51.69 -23.70
C LYS A 209 13.74 -52.10 -25.17
N LYS A 210 14.96 -52.16 -25.69
CA LYS A 210 15.28 -52.93 -26.90
C LYS A 210 14.98 -54.40 -26.66
N VAL A 211 14.06 -54.97 -27.44
CA VAL A 211 13.88 -56.42 -27.55
C VAL A 211 14.94 -56.94 -28.54
N PRO A 212 15.73 -57.97 -28.18
CA PRO A 212 16.70 -58.57 -29.09
C PRO A 212 16.05 -59.64 -29.99
N GLN A 213 16.41 -59.55 -31.28
CA GLN A 213 16.30 -60.48 -32.41
C GLN A 213 14.92 -60.99 -32.83
#